data_AF-A0A4U8UHF4-F1
#
_entry.id   AF-A0A4U8UHF4-F1
#
_cell.length_a   1.000
_cell.length_b   1.000
_cell.length_c   1.000
_cell.angle_alpha   90.00
_cell.angle_beta   90.00
_cell.angle_gamma   90.00
#
_symmetry.space_group_name_H-M   'P 1'
#
loop_
_entity.id
_entity.type
_entity.pdbx_description
1 polymer ?
#
loop_
_entity_poly.entity_id
_entity_poly.type
_entity_poly.pdbx_seq_one_letter_code
_entity_poly.pdbx_strand_id
1 'polypeptide(L)' 'MQGKKTYQEKLFTDFLLSERVPDHNFYRQLKNVLDLKYLYKLTAPFYGATGQKSIDPVVFFKLCLVGYLENI' A
#
# COMPACT_ATOMS: atom_id res chain seq x y z
N MET A 1 -13.16 2.88 -10.38
CA MET A 1 -12.59 1.57 -10.03
C MET A 1 -11.42 1.86 -9.12
N GLN A 2 -11.26 1.12 -8.02
CA GLN A 2 -10.28 1.43 -6.95
C GLN A 2 -8.82 1.12 -7.28
N GLY A 3 -8.39 1.19 -8.54
CA GLY A 3 -6.95 1.20 -8.86
C GLY A 3 -6.10 0.01 -8.42
N LYS A 4 -6.70 -1.06 -7.88
CA LYS A 4 -5.99 -2.05 -7.08
C LYS A 4 -4.85 -2.67 -7.88
N LYS A 5 -3.63 -2.53 -7.37
CA LYS A 5 -2.43 -3.11 -7.97
C LYS A 5 -1.99 -4.32 -7.15
N THR A 6 -2.04 -5.50 -7.77
CA THR A 6 -1.40 -6.69 -7.23
C THR A 6 0.09 -6.59 -7.51
N TYR A 7 0.87 -6.23 -6.49
CA TYR A 7 2.32 -6.24 -6.58
C TYR A 7 2.82 -7.67 -6.36
N GLN A 8 3.66 -8.14 -7.26
CA GLN A 8 4.39 -9.39 -7.15
C GLN A 8 5.86 -9.09 -7.40
N GLU A 9 6.73 -9.57 -6.51
CA GLU A 9 8.17 -9.45 -6.69
C GLU A 9 8.63 -10.33 -7.84
N LYS A 10 9.65 -9.86 -8.55
CA LYS A 10 10.24 -10.64 -9.64
C LYS A 10 11.04 -11.81 -9.03
N LEU A 11 10.74 -13.03 -9.50
CA LEU A 11 11.33 -14.27 -8.98
C LEU A 11 12.82 -14.45 -9.37
N PHE A 12 13.27 -13.79 -10.44
CA PHE A 12 14.63 -13.92 -10.99
C PHE A 12 15.30 -12.55 -11.03
N THR A 13 15.60 -12.00 -9.87
CA THR A 13 16.29 -10.71 -9.75
C THR A 13 17.36 -10.84 -8.68
N ASP A 14 18.60 -10.44 -9.02
CA ASP A 14 19.71 -10.44 -8.06
C ASP A 14 19.54 -9.41 -6.93
N PHE A 15 18.53 -8.53 -7.06
CA PHE A 15 18.23 -7.48 -6.11
C PHE A 15 16.73 -7.40 -5.82
N LEU A 16 16.37 -7.58 -4.55
CA LEU A 16 15.03 -7.35 -4.02
C LEU A 16 15.10 -6.26 -2.95
N LEU A 17 14.30 -5.21 -3.13
CA LEU A 17 14.26 -4.09 -2.18
C LEU A 17 13.75 -4.56 -0.80
N SER A 18 12.82 -5.52 -0.79
CA SER A 18 12.25 -6.12 0.42
C SER A 18 13.31 -6.76 1.33
N GLU A 19 14.34 -7.37 0.75
CA GLU A 19 15.45 -7.99 1.48
C GLU A 19 16.43 -6.97 2.08
N ARG A 20 16.48 -5.75 1.53
CA ARG A 20 17.38 -4.68 1.98
C ARG A 20 16.79 -3.81 3.08
N VAL A 21 15.48 -3.89 3.32
CA VAL A 21 14.84 -3.17 4.42
C VAL A 21 15.03 -3.97 5.71
N PRO A 22 15.71 -3.45 6.75
CA PRO A 22 15.94 -4.21 7.98
C PRO A 22 14.65 -4.67 8.66
N ASP A 23 14.68 -5.81 9.37
CA ASP A 23 13.49 -6.34 10.08
C ASP A 23 12.97 -5.38 11.16
N HIS A 24 13.86 -4.59 11.76
CA HIS A 24 13.54 -3.58 12.76
C HIS A 24 13.08 -2.24 12.16
N ASN A 25 12.96 -2.14 10.82
CA ASN A 25 12.45 -0.93 10.20
C ASN A 25 10.98 -0.71 10.60
N PHE A 26 10.67 0.48 11.09
CA PHE A 26 9.33 0.86 11.55
C PHE A 26 8.24 0.55 10.53
N TYR A 27 8.41 0.98 9.27
CA TYR A 27 7.41 0.78 8.22
C TYR A 27 7.25 -0.70 7.83
N ARG A 28 8.31 -1.51 7.95
CA ARG A 28 8.25 -2.96 7.74
C ARG A 28 7.43 -3.64 8.85
N GLN A 29 7.61 -3.23 10.10
CA GLN A 29 6.80 -3.71 11.23
C GLN A 29 5.35 -3.24 11.11
N LEU A 30 5.14 -1.95 10.81
CA LEU A 30 3.82 -1.35 10.62
C LEU A 30 3.02 -2.07 9.55
N LYS A 31 3.65 -2.42 8.42
CA LYS A 31 3.02 -3.18 7.34
C LYS A 31 2.45 -4.53 7.81
N ASN A 32 3.05 -5.16 8.81
CA ASN A 32 2.60 -6.46 9.33
C ASN A 32 1.42 -6.35 10.29
N VAL A 33 1.30 -5.22 11.01
CA VAL A 33 0.25 -5.03 12.03
C VAL A 33 -0.97 -4.25 11.52
N LEU A 34 -0.78 -3.36 10.54
CA LEU A 34 -1.81 -2.47 10.06
C LEU A 34 -2.53 -3.07 8.83
N ASP A 35 -3.71 -3.65 9.03
CA ASP A 35 -4.57 -4.08 7.93
C ASP A 35 -5.50 -2.96 7.47
N LEU A 36 -5.30 -2.50 6.23
CA LEU A 36 -6.11 -1.47 5.58
C LEU A 36 -7.10 -2.01 4.56
N LYS A 37 -7.24 -3.33 4.40
CA LYS A 37 -8.14 -3.94 3.40
C LYS A 37 -9.61 -3.52 3.57
N TYR A 38 -10.03 -3.15 4.79
CA TYR A 38 -11.39 -2.68 5.06
C TYR A 38 -11.73 -1.40 4.27
N LEU A 39 -10.73 -0.59 3.91
CA LEU A 39 -10.91 0.64 3.12
C LEU A 39 -11.49 0.37 1.74
N TYR A 40 -11.24 -0.80 1.14
CA TYR A 40 -11.83 -1.12 -0.16
C TYR A 40 -13.37 -1.12 -0.09
N LYS A 41 -13.96 -1.68 0.97
CA LYS A 41 -15.43 -1.68 1.13
C LYS A 41 -15.94 -0.27 1.44
N LEU A 42 -15.29 0.43 2.38
CA LEU A 42 -15.73 1.76 2.80
C LEU A 42 -15.64 2.80 1.68
N THR A 43 -14.61 2.72 0.84
CA THR A 43 -14.39 3.72 -0.19
C THR A 43 -15.04 3.39 -1.53
N ALA A 44 -15.60 2.18 -1.71
CA ALA A 44 -16.21 1.75 -2.97
C ALA A 44 -17.24 2.75 -3.54
N PRO A 45 -18.14 3.36 -2.73
CA PRO A 45 -19.12 4.32 -3.24
C PRO A 45 -18.51 5.60 -3.83
N PHE A 46 -17.28 5.97 -3.44
CA PHE A 46 -16.62 7.21 -3.87
C PHE A 46 -15.80 7.03 -5.15
N TYR A 47 -15.72 5.82 -5.70
CA TYR A 47 -14.98 5.51 -6.91
C TYR A 47 -15.95 5.19 -8.05
N GLY A 48 -15.80 5.86 -9.19
CA GLY A 48 -16.67 5.62 -10.35
C GLY A 48 -16.61 4.18 -10.86
N ALA A 49 -17.68 3.63 -11.41
CA ALA A 49 -17.69 2.24 -11.89
C ALA A 49 -16.97 2.06 -13.25
N THR A 50 -16.84 3.12 -14.04
CA THR A 50 -16.35 3.11 -15.42
C THR A 50 -15.18 4.07 -15.62
N GLY A 51 -14.52 4.00 -16.80
CA GLY A 51 -13.42 4.89 -17.17
C GLY A 51 -12.04 4.43 -16.66
N GLN A 52 -11.11 5.36 -16.50
CA GLN A 52 -9.75 5.05 -16.05
C GLN A 52 -9.74 4.60 -14.59
N LYS A 53 -8.93 3.59 -14.28
CA LYS A 53 -8.68 3.17 -12.91
C LYS A 53 -8.07 4.33 -12.11
N SER A 54 -8.73 4.69 -11.01
CA SER A 54 -8.26 5.72 -10.06
C SER A 54 -7.12 5.17 -9.19
N ILE A 55 -6.69 5.92 -8.17
CA ILE A 55 -5.68 5.46 -7.21
C ILE A 55 -6.18 4.27 -6.37
N ASP A 56 -5.26 3.45 -5.85
CA ASP A 56 -5.63 2.44 -4.86
C ASP A 56 -5.90 3.13 -3.50
N PRO A 57 -7.08 2.94 -2.88
CA PRO A 57 -7.41 3.57 -1.60
C PRO A 57 -6.41 3.18 -0.50
N VAL A 58 -5.93 1.94 -0.45
CA VAL A 58 -4.91 1.54 0.53
C VAL A 58 -3.61 2.31 0.32
N VAL A 59 -3.21 2.55 -0.93
CA VAL A 59 -2.01 3.35 -1.24
C VAL A 59 -2.22 4.81 -0.84
N PHE A 60 -3.38 5.39 -1.15
CA PHE A 60 -3.71 6.76 -0.77
C PHE A 60 -3.58 6.97 0.75
N PHE A 61 -4.21 6.12 1.55
CA PHE A 61 -4.14 6.22 3.01
C PHE A 61 -2.73 5.93 3.55
N LYS A 62 -1.96 5.03 2.94
CA LYS A 62 -0.55 4.83 3.30
C LYS A 62 0.28 6.11 3.08
N LEU A 63 0.08 6.82 1.98
CA LEU A 63 0.78 8.09 1.72
C LEU A 63 0.42 9.15 2.77
N CYS A 64 -0.86 9.25 3.16
CA CYS A 64 -1.28 10.12 4.26
C CYS A 64 -0.58 9.74 5.57
N LEU A 65 -0.56 8.46 5.93
CA LEU A 65 0.06 7.98 7.17
C LEU A 65 1.57 8.24 7.19
N VAL A 66 2.28 8.02 6.08
CA VAL A 66 3.71 8.34 5.99
C VAL A 66 3.95 9.80 6.33
N GLY A 67 3.11 10.72 5.84
CA GLY A 67 3.23 12.15 6.18
C GLY A 67 3.11 12.46 7.68
N TYR A 68 2.39 11.64 8.46
CA TYR A 68 2.27 11.79 9.92
C TYR A 68 3.31 11.01 10.72
N LEU A 69 3.77 9.89 10.18
CA LEU A 69 4.68 8.96 10.86
C LEU A 69 6.15 9.24 10.55
N GLU A 70 6.43 10.06 9.53
CA GLU A 70 7.80 10.41 9.18
C GLU A 70 8.47 11.18 10.34
N ASN A 71 9.65 10.71 10.76
CA ASN A 71 10.42 11.21 11.90
C ASN A 71 9.85 10.89 13.30
N ILE A 72 8.93 9.93 13.40
CA ILE A 72 8.63 9.24 14.66
C ILE A 72 9.58 8.04 14.81
#